data_AF-G4ZWW7-F1
#
_entry.id   AF-G4ZWW7-F1
#
_cell.length_a   1.000
_cell.length_b   1.000
_cell.length_c   1.000
_cell.angle_alpha   90.00
_cell.angle_beta   90.00
_cell.angle_gamma   90.00
#
_symmetry.space_group_name_H-M   'P 1'
#
loop_
_entity.id
_entity.type
_entity.pdbx_description
1 polymer ?
#
loop_
_entity_poly.entity_id
_entity_poly.type
_entity_poly.pdbx_seq_one_letter_code
_entity_poly.pdbx_strand_id
1 'polypeptide(L)' 'SHQTVVLFFFSLLLNDNDELSEYFAGKMCQCVLKHAVGRGYSNLAYNVRVKHPGF' A
#
# COMPACT_ATOMS: atom_id res chain seq x y z
N SER A 1 4.72 3.01 12.94
CA SER A 1 4.68 4.15 11.99
C SER A 1 3.76 3.79 10.82
N HIS A 2 3.34 4.74 9.98
CA HIS A 2 2.48 4.45 8.80
C HIS A 2 3.08 3.36 7.87
N GLN A 3 4.40 3.28 7.79
CA GLN A 3 5.12 2.27 7.01
C GLN A 3 4.84 0.84 7.50
N THR A 4 4.87 0.58 8.81
CA THR A 4 4.61 -0.76 9.36
C THR A 4 3.21 -1.26 9.03
N VAL A 5 2.20 -0.39 9.17
CA VAL A 5 0.80 -0.72 8.85
C VAL A 5 0.66 -1.02 7.37
N VAL A 6 1.25 -0.20 6.50
CA VAL A 6 1.15 -0.43 5.05
C VAL A 6 1.87 -1.71 4.62
N LEU A 7 3.06 -1.99 5.14
CA LEU A 7 3.78 -3.24 4.83
C LEU A 7 3.08 -4.49 5.39
N PHE A 8 2.25 -4.34 6.43
CA PHE A 8 1.40 -5.42 6.91
C PHE A 8 0.27 -5.71 5.92
N PHE A 9 -0.48 -4.68 5.49
CA PHE A 9 -1.67 -4.83 4.64
C PHE A 9 -1.39 -4.96 3.14
N PHE A 10 -0.25 -4.48 2.66
CA PHE A 10 0.09 -4.42 1.26
C PHE A 10 1.44 -5.05 0.96
N SER A 11 1.57 -5.58 -0.26
CA SER A 11 2.81 -6.03 -0.87
C SER A 11 3.23 -5.03 -1.96
N LEU A 12 4.49 -4.64 -1.96
CA LEU A 12 5.06 -3.82 -3.01
C LEU A 12 5.15 -4.64 -4.29
N LEU A 13 4.60 -4.13 -5.39
CA LEU A 13 4.68 -4.79 -6.68
C LEU A 13 5.97 -4.41 -7.40
N LEU A 14 6.48 -5.36 -8.18
CA LEU A 14 7.56 -5.10 -9.13
C LEU A 14 6.96 -4.63 -10.47
N ASN A 15 7.72 -3.84 -11.22
CA ASN A 15 7.43 -3.52 -12.61
C ASN A 15 7.92 -4.64 -13.54
N ASP A 16 7.75 -4.48 -14.85
CA ASP A 16 8.16 -5.46 -15.87
C ASP A 16 9.70 -5.70 -15.93
N ASN A 17 10.49 -4.88 -15.24
CA ASN A 17 11.94 -5.01 -15.13
C ASN A 17 12.39 -5.62 -13.79
N ASP A 18 11.48 -6.19 -13.01
CA ASP A 18 11.72 -6.67 -11.64
C ASP A 18 12.17 -5.59 -10.64
N GLU A 19 11.91 -4.31 -10.94
CA GLU A 19 12.23 -3.19 -10.05
C GLU A 19 11.04 -2.78 -9.19
N LEU A 20 11.30 -2.18 -8.03
CA LEU A 20 10.25 -1.67 -7.14
C LEU A 20 9.35 -0.66 -7.88
N SER A 21 8.07 -1.00 -8.03
CA SER A 21 7.10 -0.10 -8.66
C SER A 21 6.51 0.90 -7.66
N GLU A 22 5.71 1.84 -8.17
CA GLU A 22 4.90 2.74 -7.34
C GLU A 22 3.59 2.10 -6.88
N TYR A 23 3.36 0.81 -7.14
CA TYR A 23 2.09 0.13 -6.88
C TYR A 23 2.19 -0.87 -5.73
N PHE A 24 1.12 -0.92 -4.94
CA PHE A 24 0.95 -1.78 -3.79
C PHE A 24 -0.29 -2.63 -3.99
N ALA A 25 -0.15 -3.95 -3.88
CA ALA A 25 -1.26 -4.90 -3.89
C ALA A 25 -1.70 -5.18 -2.46
N GLY A 26 -3.00 -5.10 -2.18
CA GLY A 26 -3.55 -5.49 -0.90
C GLY A 26 -3.45 -7.00 -0.71
N LYS A 27 -3.09 -7.43 0.50
CA LYS A 27 -3.03 -8.86 0.85
C LYS A 27 -4.41 -9.42 1.19
N MET A 28 -5.29 -8.57 1.72
CA MET A 28 -6.64 -8.94 2.17
C MET A 28 -7.74 -8.40 1.25
N CYS A 29 -7.48 -7.28 0.57
CA CYS A 29 -8.33 -6.78 -0.51
C CYS A 29 -7.67 -7.16 -1.84
N GLN A 30 -8.45 -7.56 -2.86
CA GLN A 30 -7.95 -7.65 -4.24
C GLN A 30 -7.78 -6.25 -4.86
N CYS A 31 -7.19 -5.31 -4.13
CA CYS A 31 -7.07 -3.92 -4.53
C CYS A 31 -5.61 -3.55 -4.80
N VAL A 32 -5.36 -2.88 -5.93
CA VAL A 32 -4.05 -2.34 -6.29
C VAL A 32 -4.12 -0.83 -6.18
N LEU A 33 -3.19 -0.25 -5.42
CA LEU A 33 -3.15 1.18 -5.14
C LEU A 33 -1.81 1.75 -5.53
N LYS A 34 -1.85 2.91 -6.18
CA LYS A 34 -0.65 3.69 -6.45
C LYS A 34 -0.22 4.46 -5.21
N HIS A 35 1.05 4.38 -4.87
CA HIS A 35 1.69 5.19 -3.84
C HIS A 35 1.81 6.63 -4.33
N ALA A 36 1.38 7.59 -3.50
CA ALA A 36 1.52 9.01 -3.81
C ALA A 36 2.95 9.48 -3.52
N VAL A 37 3.76 9.61 -4.57
CA VAL A 37 5.13 10.13 -4.51
C VAL A 37 5.16 11.49 -3.77
N GLY A 38 6.11 11.65 -2.84
CA GLY A 38 6.26 12.87 -2.04
C GLY A 38 5.37 12.98 -0.79
N ARG A 39 4.39 12.07 -0.58
CA ARG A 39 3.53 12.06 0.63
C ARG A 39 3.77 10.89 1.58
N GLY A 40 4.78 10.07 1.31
CA GLY A 40 5.03 8.82 2.04
C GLY A 40 3.80 7.91 2.04
N TYR A 41 3.66 7.02 3.03
CA TYR A 41 2.62 5.98 3.07
C TYR A 41 1.20 6.47 3.43
N SER A 42 0.98 7.78 3.46
CA SER A 42 -0.23 8.39 4.04
C SER A 42 -1.52 7.98 3.32
N ASN A 43 -1.50 7.88 1.99
CA ASN A 43 -2.68 7.50 1.20
C ASN A 43 -3.03 6.00 1.36
N LEU A 44 -2.02 5.14 1.43
CA LEU A 44 -2.18 3.72 1.67
C LEU A 44 -2.69 3.46 3.11
N ALA A 45 -2.13 4.16 4.11
CA ALA A 45 -2.59 4.08 5.49
C ALA A 45 -4.04 4.57 5.66
N TYR A 46 -4.43 5.63 4.95
CA TYR A 46 -5.83 6.08 4.90
C TYR A 46 -6.75 5.00 4.31
N ASN A 47 -6.33 4.33 3.23
CA ASN A 47 -7.10 3.23 2.65
C ASN A 47 -7.32 2.09 3.64
N VAL A 48 -6.30 1.72 4.42
CA VAL A 48 -6.44 0.73 5.50
C VAL A 48 -7.52 1.15 6.48
N ARG A 49 -7.48 2.38 7.00
CA ARG A 49 -8.47 2.86 7.99
C ARG A 49 -9.90 2.85 7.46
N VAL A 50 -10.09 3.16 6.17
CA VAL A 50 -11.42 3.18 5.55
C VAL A 50 -11.95 1.78 5.28
N LYS A 51 -11.11 0.87 4.78
CA LYS A 51 -11.53 -0.50 4.42
C LYS A 51 -11.50 -1.48 5.59
N HIS A 52 -10.70 -1.19 6.61
CA HIS A 52 -10.47 -2.03 7.78
C HIS A 52 -10.60 -1.17 9.05
N PRO A 53 -11.79 -0.65 9.37
CA PRO A 53 -11.99 0.26 10.51
C PRO A 53 -11.72 -0.35 11.89
N GLY A 54 -11.55 -1.68 11.97
CA GLY A 54 -11.16 -2.39 13.19
C GLY A 54 -9.65 -2.53 13.40
N PHE A 55 -8.82 -1.92 12.56
CA PHE A 55 -7.36 -1.95 12.61
C PHE A 55 -6.74 -0.55 12.72
#